data_AF-A0AA39U1C4-F1
#
_entry.id   AF-A0AA39U1C4-F1
#
_cell.length_a   1.000
_cell.length_b   1.000
_cell.length_c   1.000
_cell.angle_alpha   90.00
_cell.angle_beta   90.00
_cell.angle_gamma   90.00
#
_symmetry.space_group_name_H-M   'P 1'
#
loop_
_entity.id
_entity.type
_entity.pdbx_description
1 polymer ?
#
loop_
_entity_poly.entity_id
_entity_poly.type
_entity_poly.pdbx_seq_one_letter_code
_entity_poly.pdbx_strand_id
1 'polypeptide(L)'
;MGATPVADIPDASHRPNGLVDTASAGPDGGAGFKAFQMPDLACEKPITPSGMKEEILLLSWLIVLLRTREDSQVSFDWAYEFGPEHKTTKQCLSMEKVMTGLQDPVEKVTAAISTDITPHQQAIPPTPASIILSTSSLGRTPEETKDEGVLHLEVRFSDGQLDIRPAWQTDNMLPFTVTRHADVLAETVQLCLSSPSASISDCLRPTARDLDDIWSWNRELPPTYDFCMHEMISERAQATPDKEAICSWDGSLTYSQIDNYSTTIAHSLKAAGVQPHDVVPACFEKSRWTIVAVLAIMKAGATFALMDPTLPLARLQNMATQVGAKTMLSSRAQHELSASILPDGTHLTIEEATFAFASTPSHNSLPPLPPVDPATLMYIIFPSATTATTKGVTISHRTYTSSAIPRAAAVGYTATWRVLDFASYAFDVSIDSILLTTS
;
A
#
# COMPACT_ATOMS: atom_id res chain seq x y z
N MET A 1 0.14 -42.65 -8.86
CA MET A 1 1.54 -42.52 -9.33
C MET A 1 1.88 -41.04 -9.26
N GLY A 2 2.83 -40.51 -8.53
CA GLY A 2 3.69 -40.98 -7.44
C GLY A 2 3.93 -39.72 -6.60
N ALA A 3 3.78 -39.83 -5.28
CA ALA A 3 3.96 -38.73 -4.35
C ALA A 3 5.45 -38.60 -4.01
N THR A 4 6.03 -37.43 -4.22
CA THR A 4 7.38 -37.10 -3.75
C THR A 4 7.27 -36.63 -2.29
N PRO A 5 8.11 -37.12 -1.35
CA PRO A 5 8.05 -36.66 0.04
C PRO A 5 8.63 -35.25 0.15
N VAL A 6 7.93 -34.39 0.89
CA VAL A 6 8.46 -33.11 1.36
C VAL A 6 9.59 -33.43 2.34
N ALA A 7 10.82 -33.03 1.99
CA ALA A 7 11.96 -33.13 2.87
C ALA A 7 11.84 -32.10 3.99
N ASP A 8 12.09 -32.54 5.22
CA ASP A 8 12.15 -31.74 6.44
C ASP A 8 13.07 -30.52 6.24
N ILE A 9 12.52 -29.33 6.51
CA ILE A 9 13.28 -28.09 6.58
C ILE A 9 14.01 -28.10 7.95
N PRO A 10 15.34 -28.03 7.99
CA PRO A 10 16.06 -28.02 9.25
C PRO A 10 15.78 -26.72 10.01
N ASP A 11 15.52 -26.89 11.30
CA ASP A 11 15.39 -25.84 12.31
C ASP A 11 16.62 -24.91 12.27
N ALA A 12 16.44 -23.71 11.71
CA ALA A 12 17.49 -22.69 11.63
C ALA A 12 17.51 -21.85 12.93
N SER A 13 17.77 -22.52 14.04
CA SER A 13 18.24 -21.88 15.28
C SER A 13 19.74 -21.58 15.19
N HIS A 14 20.14 -20.77 14.22
CA HIS A 14 21.50 -20.20 14.17
C HIS A 14 21.42 -18.71 13.84
N ARG A 15 21.27 -17.90 14.90
CA ARG A 15 21.62 -16.47 14.88
C ARG A 15 23.13 -16.35 14.63
N PRO A 16 23.61 -15.49 13.71
CA PRO A 16 24.97 -15.01 13.80
C PRO A 16 25.07 -14.12 15.04
N ASN A 17 25.93 -14.52 15.98
CA ASN A 17 26.36 -13.68 17.09
C ASN A 17 27.01 -12.40 16.54
N GLY A 18 26.56 -11.22 16.96
CA GLY A 18 27.31 -9.99 16.69
C GLY A 18 26.58 -8.64 16.75
N LEU A 19 25.54 -8.47 17.57
CA LEU A 19 25.15 -7.12 18.02
C LEU A 19 24.59 -7.26 19.44
N VAL A 20 25.37 -6.84 20.44
CA VAL A 20 24.92 -6.84 21.84
C VAL A 20 24.36 -5.45 22.11
N ASP A 21 23.04 -5.38 22.31
CA ASP A 21 22.32 -4.16 22.64
C ASP A 21 22.54 -3.85 24.13
N THR A 22 23.61 -3.13 24.48
CA THR A 22 23.83 -2.63 25.85
C THR A 22 23.38 -1.18 25.95
N ALA A 23 22.09 -0.95 26.19
CA ALA A 23 21.60 0.35 26.61
C ALA A 23 21.97 0.60 28.09
N SER A 24 23.01 1.40 28.35
CA SER A 24 23.29 1.88 29.71
C SER A 24 22.46 3.16 29.98
N ALA A 25 21.44 3.05 30.81
CA ALA A 25 20.67 4.21 31.28
C ALA A 25 21.48 4.99 32.34
N GLY A 26 21.91 6.21 32.00
CA GLY A 26 22.48 7.18 32.94
C GLY A 26 21.38 7.89 33.76
N PRO A 27 21.74 8.66 34.81
CA PRO A 27 20.79 9.11 35.84
C PRO A 27 19.89 10.29 35.44
N ASP A 28 20.08 10.88 34.26
CA ASP A 28 19.23 11.96 33.74
C ASP A 28 18.44 11.42 32.55
N GLY A 29 17.11 11.60 32.56
CA GLY A 29 16.15 11.00 31.62
C GLY A 29 16.25 11.41 30.13
N GLY A 30 17.45 11.46 29.57
CA GLY A 30 17.72 11.49 28.13
C GLY A 30 18.21 10.13 27.64
N ALA A 31 17.79 9.73 26.44
CA ALA A 31 18.20 8.45 25.83
C ALA A 31 19.74 8.31 25.85
N GLY A 32 20.23 7.26 26.50
CA GLY A 32 21.66 6.96 26.56
C GLY A 32 22.24 6.68 25.18
N PHE A 33 23.57 6.73 25.06
CA PHE A 33 24.25 6.33 23.83
C PHE A 33 23.91 4.88 23.46
N LYS A 34 23.63 4.67 22.18
CA LYS A 34 23.57 3.34 21.57
C LYS A 34 24.94 3.00 20.99
N ALA A 35 25.46 1.85 21.39
CA ALA A 35 26.83 1.42 21.10
C ALA A 35 26.87 0.42 19.95
N PHE A 36 27.83 0.58 19.04
CA PHE A 36 28.06 -0.30 17.90
C PHE A 36 29.56 -0.63 17.77
N GLN A 37 29.92 -1.91 17.67
CA GLN A 37 31.32 -2.33 17.54
C GLN A 37 31.81 -2.17 16.09
N MET A 38 32.80 -1.31 15.87
CA MET A 38 33.33 -0.92 14.55
C MET A 38 34.84 -0.60 14.62
N PRO A 39 35.72 -1.58 14.85
CA PRO A 39 37.16 -1.34 14.97
C PRO A 39 37.76 -0.75 13.68
N ASP A 40 37.26 -1.14 12.51
CA ASP A 40 37.74 -0.67 11.20
C ASP A 40 37.44 0.81 10.91
N LEU A 41 36.60 1.44 11.74
CA LEU A 41 36.32 2.87 11.68
C LEU A 41 37.44 3.71 12.31
N ALA A 42 38.36 3.10 13.07
CA ALA A 42 39.49 3.80 13.67
C ALA A 42 40.41 4.43 12.61
N CYS A 43 40.91 5.63 12.89
CA CYS A 43 41.88 6.30 12.01
C CYS A 43 43.32 5.95 12.43
N GLU A 44 44.14 5.43 11.50
CA GLU A 44 45.49 4.95 11.83
C GLU A 44 46.54 6.08 11.93
N LYS A 45 46.47 7.13 11.08
CA LYS A 45 47.24 8.39 11.11
C LYS A 45 46.99 9.24 9.83
N PRO A 46 46.99 10.59 9.92
CA PRO A 46 47.00 11.40 11.14
C PRO A 46 45.69 11.23 11.91
N ILE A 47 45.76 11.28 13.25
CA ILE A 47 44.57 11.11 14.11
C ILE A 47 43.64 12.30 13.87
N THR A 48 42.42 12.03 13.43
CA THR A 48 41.34 13.02 13.29
C THR A 48 40.87 13.50 14.67
N PRO A 49 40.23 14.67 14.81
CA PRO A 49 39.74 15.15 16.11
C PRO A 49 38.83 14.15 16.84
N SER A 50 38.06 13.35 16.09
CA SER A 50 37.20 12.31 16.66
C SER A 50 37.87 10.93 16.82
N GLY A 51 39.08 10.74 16.28
CA GLY A 51 39.78 9.45 16.27
C GLY A 51 39.24 8.42 15.26
N MET A 52 38.22 8.78 14.48
CA MET A 52 37.54 7.90 13.53
C MET A 52 37.76 8.38 12.07
N LYS A 53 37.45 7.53 11.09
CA LYS A 53 37.41 7.89 9.66
C LYS A 53 36.18 8.77 9.39
N GLU A 54 36.33 10.07 9.62
CA GLU A 54 35.26 11.06 9.55
C GLU A 54 34.63 11.14 8.15
N GLU A 55 35.42 10.94 7.09
CA GLU A 55 34.93 10.88 5.72
C GLU A 55 33.94 9.73 5.48
N ILE A 56 34.13 8.59 6.15
CA ILE A 56 33.20 7.45 6.09
C ILE A 56 31.92 7.78 6.85
N LEU A 57 32.03 8.37 8.05
CA LEU A 57 30.86 8.79 8.83
C LEU A 57 30.00 9.79 8.06
N LEU A 58 30.62 10.83 7.50
CA LEU A 58 29.93 11.89 6.77
C LEU A 58 29.31 11.39 5.46
N LEU A 59 29.99 10.48 4.73
CA LEU A 59 29.39 9.80 3.58
C LEU A 59 28.19 8.97 4.00
N SER A 60 28.31 8.22 5.10
CA SER A 60 27.24 7.36 5.59
C SER A 60 26.01 8.19 5.97
N TRP A 61 26.22 9.34 6.62
CA TRP A 61 25.13 10.27 6.90
C TRP A 61 24.51 10.87 5.63
N LEU A 62 25.33 11.22 4.63
CA LEU A 62 24.81 11.65 3.33
C LEU A 62 23.89 10.59 2.69
N ILE A 63 24.30 9.32 2.74
CA ILE A 63 23.53 8.19 2.23
C ILE A 63 22.23 8.00 3.02
N VAL A 64 22.27 8.11 4.36
CA VAL A 64 21.05 8.07 5.20
C VAL A 64 20.06 9.14 4.75
N LEU A 65 20.53 10.38 4.55
CA LEU A 65 19.66 11.48 4.14
C LEU A 65 19.11 11.30 2.73
N LEU A 66 19.91 10.78 1.79
CA LEU A 66 19.47 10.43 0.43
C LEU A 66 18.39 9.35 0.43
N ARG A 67 18.36 8.44 1.42
CA ARG A 67 17.28 7.45 1.57
C ARG A 67 15.99 8.05 2.12
N THR A 68 16.09 9.11 2.92
CA THR A 68 14.94 9.65 3.67
C THR A 68 14.31 10.89 3.05
N ARG A 69 15.00 11.58 2.14
CA ARG A 69 14.52 12.81 1.51
C ARG A 69 14.05 12.54 0.08
N GLU A 70 13.04 13.29 -0.36
CA GLU A 70 12.57 13.25 -1.75
C GLU A 70 13.48 14.01 -2.72
N ASP A 71 14.30 14.94 -2.20
CA ASP A 71 15.20 15.76 -3.00
C ASP A 71 16.40 14.97 -3.55
N SER A 72 16.63 15.09 -4.86
CA SER A 72 17.78 14.49 -5.54
C SER A 72 19.14 15.12 -5.20
N GLN A 73 19.13 16.27 -4.49
CA GLN A 73 20.32 16.97 -4.02
C GLN A 73 20.24 17.13 -2.52
N VAL A 74 21.25 16.62 -1.81
CA VAL A 74 21.31 16.65 -0.35
C VAL A 74 22.51 17.45 0.11
N SER A 75 22.26 18.36 1.05
CA SER A 75 23.29 18.96 1.88
C SER A 75 22.87 18.88 3.35
N PHE A 76 23.86 18.83 4.22
CA PHE A 76 23.64 18.82 5.66
C PHE A 76 24.78 19.52 6.40
N ASP A 77 24.44 20.00 7.58
CA ASP A 77 25.41 20.59 8.48
C ASP A 77 25.91 19.59 9.51
N TRP A 78 27.20 19.70 9.83
CA TRP A 78 27.84 18.94 10.89
C TRP A 78 28.81 19.83 11.67
N ALA A 79 29.15 19.45 12.89
CA ALA A 79 30.11 20.18 13.70
C ALA A 79 30.77 19.30 14.76
N TYR A 80 31.95 19.72 15.22
CA TYR A 80 32.56 19.11 16.40
C TYR A 80 32.02 19.73 17.68
N GLU A 81 31.77 18.89 18.69
CA GLU A 81 31.42 19.32 20.03
C GLU A 81 32.54 18.95 21.02
N PHE A 82 33.07 19.97 21.70
CA PHE A 82 34.22 19.89 22.62
C PHE A 82 33.81 20.31 24.03
N GLY A 83 32.85 19.60 24.63
CA GLY A 83 32.36 19.93 25.98
C GLY A 83 31.78 21.35 26.11
N PRO A 84 31.45 21.79 27.34
CA PRO A 84 30.65 22.99 27.56
C PRO A 84 31.36 24.34 27.31
N GLU A 85 32.68 24.36 27.17
CA GLU A 85 33.47 25.62 27.12
C GLU A 85 33.91 26.04 25.70
N HIS A 86 33.69 25.23 24.67
CA HIS A 86 34.15 25.51 23.31
C HIS A 86 33.01 25.87 22.36
N LYS A 87 33.25 26.88 21.53
CA LYS A 87 32.28 27.34 20.53
C LYS A 87 32.28 26.39 19.32
N THR A 88 31.17 25.69 19.13
CA THR A 88 30.92 24.79 17.99
C THR A 88 31.05 25.54 16.66
N THR A 89 31.97 25.10 15.80
CA THR A 89 32.12 25.66 14.44
C THR A 89 31.36 24.79 13.46
N LYS A 90 30.29 25.36 12.90
CA LYS A 90 29.42 24.72 11.91
C LYS A 90 30.13 24.52 10.57
N GLN A 91 30.04 23.30 10.04
CA GLN A 91 30.47 22.91 8.70
C GLN A 91 29.26 22.45 7.88
N CYS A 92 29.36 22.49 6.55
CA CYS A 92 28.32 22.05 5.63
C CYS A 92 28.94 21.13 4.57
N LEU A 93 28.36 19.95 4.38
CA LEU A 93 28.71 19.04 3.30
C LEU A 93 27.57 19.04 2.27
N SER A 94 27.92 19.27 1.00
CA SER A 94 26.98 19.21 -0.12
C SER A 94 27.34 18.08 -1.06
N MET A 95 26.33 17.30 -1.47
CA MET A 95 26.46 16.19 -2.43
C MET A 95 27.20 16.62 -3.70
N GLU A 96 26.82 17.75 -4.30
CA GLU A 96 27.43 18.27 -5.54
C GLU A 96 28.93 18.55 -5.44
N LYS A 97 29.43 18.78 -4.22
CA LYS A 97 30.84 19.09 -3.97
C LYS A 97 31.70 17.83 -3.94
N VAL A 98 31.14 16.69 -3.56
CA VAL A 98 31.90 15.48 -3.23
C VAL A 98 31.61 14.28 -4.13
N MET A 99 30.55 14.34 -4.94
CA MET A 99 30.26 13.32 -5.94
C MET A 99 29.74 13.92 -7.25
N THR A 100 30.04 13.25 -8.35
CA THR A 100 29.55 13.58 -9.70
C THR A 100 28.20 12.91 -10.00
N GLY A 101 27.86 11.86 -9.26
CA GLY A 101 26.57 11.18 -9.34
C GLY A 101 26.56 9.89 -8.53
N LEU A 102 25.40 9.23 -8.50
CA LEU A 102 25.18 8.02 -7.68
C LEU A 102 26.02 6.79 -8.12
N GLN A 103 26.64 6.84 -9.29
CA GLN A 103 27.50 5.76 -9.78
C GLN A 103 28.95 5.87 -9.30
N ASP A 104 29.32 6.96 -8.61
CA ASP A 104 30.64 7.08 -8.01
C ASP A 104 30.85 5.99 -6.95
N PRO A 105 32.04 5.35 -6.89
CA PRO A 105 32.34 4.37 -5.87
C PRO A 105 32.57 5.04 -4.51
N VAL A 106 32.27 4.33 -3.42
CA VAL A 106 32.43 4.80 -2.03
C VAL A 106 33.82 5.40 -1.83
N GLU A 107 34.88 4.71 -2.23
CA GLU A 107 36.28 5.16 -2.05
C GLU A 107 36.60 6.51 -2.72
N LYS A 108 35.98 6.78 -3.87
CA LYS A 108 36.16 8.05 -4.59
C LYS A 108 35.50 9.19 -3.83
N VAL A 109 34.27 8.97 -3.35
CA VAL A 109 33.51 9.99 -2.62
C VAL A 109 34.14 10.24 -1.25
N THR A 110 34.62 9.20 -0.54
CA THR A 110 35.32 9.36 0.73
C THR A 110 36.62 10.14 0.56
N ALA A 111 37.36 9.94 -0.53
CA ALA A 111 38.57 10.73 -0.81
C ALA A 111 38.24 12.22 -1.07
N ALA A 112 37.13 12.49 -1.77
CA ALA A 112 36.65 13.85 -1.98
C ALA A 112 36.23 14.52 -0.65
N ILE A 113 35.48 13.81 0.20
CA ILE A 113 35.09 14.31 1.54
C ILE A 113 36.33 14.54 2.40
N SER A 114 37.28 13.62 2.42
CA SER A 114 38.53 13.76 3.18
C SER A 114 39.29 15.03 2.79
N THR A 115 39.40 15.29 1.48
CA THR A 115 40.01 16.53 0.95
C THR A 115 39.26 17.77 1.43
N ASP A 116 37.93 17.70 1.50
CA ASP A 116 37.08 18.82 1.90
C ASP A 116 37.21 19.19 3.38
N ILE A 117 37.33 18.19 4.25
CA ILE A 117 37.34 18.39 5.71
C ILE A 117 38.74 18.61 6.29
N THR A 118 39.80 18.23 5.57
CA THR A 118 41.20 18.36 6.02
C THR A 118 41.57 19.77 6.54
N PRO A 119 41.20 20.89 5.86
CA PRO A 119 41.51 22.23 6.36
C PRO A 119 40.91 22.52 7.75
N HIS A 120 39.73 21.95 8.04
CA HIS A 120 39.04 22.13 9.31
C HIS A 120 39.65 21.28 10.42
N GLN A 121 40.09 20.06 10.11
CA GLN A 121 40.78 19.19 11.06
C GLN A 121 42.10 19.79 11.57
N GLN A 122 42.86 20.46 10.70
CA GLN A 122 44.15 21.08 11.06
C GLN A 122 44.01 22.30 11.97
N ALA A 123 42.83 22.93 12.02
CA ALA A 123 42.55 24.09 12.86
C ALA A 123 42.17 23.73 14.31
N ILE A 124 42.05 22.42 14.61
CA ILE A 124 41.45 21.93 15.84
C ILE A 124 42.52 21.27 16.74
N PRO A 125 42.52 21.55 18.06
CA PRO A 125 43.43 20.91 18.99
C PRO A 125 43.14 19.40 19.13
N PRO A 126 44.15 18.57 19.46
CA PRO A 126 44.01 17.11 19.55
C PRO A 126 43.31 16.70 20.85
N THR A 127 42.01 16.98 20.95
CA THR A 127 41.11 16.53 22.01
C THR A 127 40.02 15.66 21.40
N PRO A 128 39.64 14.52 22.02
CA PRO A 128 38.58 13.66 21.49
C PRO A 128 37.27 14.45 21.35
N ALA A 129 36.87 14.69 20.12
CA ALA A 129 35.66 15.45 19.78
C ALA A 129 34.51 14.50 19.47
N SER A 130 33.30 14.80 19.94
CA SER A 130 32.10 14.22 19.34
C SER A 130 31.73 14.99 18.07
N ILE A 131 31.02 14.33 17.17
CA ILE A 131 30.51 14.94 15.93
C ILE A 131 28.99 15.02 16.04
N ILE A 132 28.45 16.22 15.82
CA ILE A 132 27.02 16.46 15.67
C ILE A 132 26.67 16.42 14.18
N LEU A 133 25.72 15.56 13.82
CA LEU A 133 25.16 15.42 12.48
C LEU A 133 23.72 15.92 12.48
N SER A 134 23.36 16.80 11.54
CA SER A 134 21.99 17.30 11.40
C SER A 134 21.25 16.66 10.23
N THR A 135 19.95 16.40 10.39
CA THR A 135 19.08 16.06 9.25
C THR A 135 18.72 17.28 8.41
N SER A 136 19.15 18.48 8.78
CA SER A 136 19.01 19.70 7.99
C SER A 136 20.18 20.67 8.28
N SER A 137 19.91 21.81 8.92
CA SER A 137 20.90 22.85 9.23
C SER A 137 21.12 23.00 10.74
N LEU A 138 22.38 23.17 11.17
CA LEU A 138 22.77 23.33 12.59
C LEU A 138 22.52 24.75 13.15
N GLY A 139 21.50 25.46 12.66
CA GLY A 139 21.33 26.89 12.99
C GLY A 139 19.92 27.46 12.89
N ARG A 140 18.86 26.65 12.94
CA ARG A 140 17.48 27.17 12.95
C ARG A 140 16.92 27.17 14.37
N THR A 141 16.25 28.25 14.75
CA THR A 141 15.52 28.34 16.01
C THR A 141 14.29 27.41 15.98
N PRO A 142 13.76 26.97 17.13
CA PRO A 142 12.57 26.12 17.20
C PRO A 142 11.32 26.72 16.51
N GLU A 143 11.29 28.04 16.32
CA GLU A 143 10.15 28.75 15.74
C GLU A 143 10.09 28.68 14.20
N GLU A 144 11.22 28.47 13.52
CA GLU A 144 11.31 28.41 12.05
C GLU A 144 11.16 26.97 11.50
N THR A 145 11.13 25.96 12.37
CA THR A 145 11.15 24.52 12.02
C THR A 145 9.87 23.76 12.38
N LYS A 146 8.79 24.47 12.74
CA LYS A 146 7.54 23.87 13.24
C LYS A 146 6.94 22.76 12.36
N ASP A 147 7.16 22.81 11.05
CA ASP A 147 6.60 21.84 10.09
C ASP A 147 7.62 20.80 9.57
N GLU A 148 8.94 21.03 9.75
CA GLU A 148 9.99 20.09 9.30
C GLU A 148 10.56 19.32 10.50
N GLY A 149 10.49 17.99 10.49
CA GLY A 149 11.11 17.16 11.52
C GLY A 149 12.64 17.23 11.46
N VAL A 150 13.28 17.93 12.40
CA VAL A 150 14.74 18.07 12.46
C VAL A 150 15.33 17.23 13.60
N LEU A 151 16.43 16.54 13.31
CA LEU A 151 17.18 15.72 14.27
C LEU A 151 18.66 16.10 14.23
N HIS A 152 19.26 16.13 15.41
CA HIS A 152 20.70 16.22 15.60
C HIS A 152 21.16 14.96 16.33
N LEU A 153 22.05 14.21 15.71
CA LEU A 153 22.70 13.05 16.30
C LEU A 153 24.09 13.42 16.77
N GLU A 154 24.42 13.08 18.02
CA GLU A 154 25.78 13.10 18.50
C GLU A 154 26.41 11.73 18.33
N VAL A 155 27.61 11.74 17.74
CA VAL A 155 28.40 10.55 17.43
C VAL A 155 29.75 10.65 18.14
N ARG A 156 30.12 9.61 18.88
CA ARG A 156 31.41 9.47 19.56
C ARG A 156 32.08 8.17 19.14
N PHE A 157 33.40 8.15 19.18
CA PHE A 157 34.18 6.96 18.89
C PHE A 157 35.27 6.77 19.93
N SER A 158 35.32 5.59 20.54
CA SER A 158 36.34 5.21 21.51
C SER A 158 36.53 3.70 21.52
N ASP A 159 37.78 3.24 21.62
CA ASP A 159 38.12 1.81 21.76
C ASP A 159 37.47 0.88 20.73
N GLY A 160 37.34 1.35 19.47
CA GLY A 160 36.72 0.57 18.40
C GLY A 160 35.19 0.55 18.43
N GLN A 161 34.56 1.36 19.28
CA GLN A 161 33.11 1.45 19.44
C GLN A 161 32.60 2.82 18.94
N LEU A 162 31.57 2.78 18.11
CA LEU A 162 30.79 3.93 17.66
C LEU A 162 29.56 4.09 18.55
N ASP A 163 29.45 5.23 19.22
CA ASP A 163 28.35 5.56 20.11
C ASP A 163 27.50 6.67 19.48
N ILE A 164 26.19 6.44 19.35
CA ILE A 164 25.25 7.37 18.72
C ILE A 164 24.12 7.69 19.70
N ARG A 165 23.78 8.98 19.87
CA ARG A 165 22.58 9.41 20.61
C ARG A 165 21.87 10.59 19.94
N PRO A 166 20.57 10.81 20.17
CA PRO A 166 19.94 12.07 19.86
C PRO A 166 20.48 13.18 20.78
N ALA A 167 21.06 14.22 20.19
CA ALA A 167 21.48 15.42 20.90
C ALA A 167 20.33 16.42 21.02
N TRP A 168 19.53 16.53 19.97
CA TRP A 168 18.37 17.42 19.90
C TRP A 168 17.41 16.94 18.79
N GLN A 169 16.12 17.17 18.97
CA GLN A 169 15.10 16.89 17.97
C GLN A 169 13.93 17.86 18.11
N THR A 170 13.16 18.05 17.04
CA THR A 170 11.87 18.75 17.09
C THR A 170 10.79 17.90 17.77
N ASP A 171 9.82 18.55 18.43
CA ASP A 171 8.74 17.88 19.17
C ASP A 171 7.85 16.98 18.29
N ASN A 172 7.77 17.27 16.99
CA ASN A 172 6.99 16.51 16.02
C ASN A 172 7.70 15.22 15.54
N MET A 173 8.95 14.98 15.95
CA MET A 173 9.68 13.78 15.52
C MET A 173 9.32 12.57 16.38
N LEU A 174 8.81 11.51 15.74
CA LEU A 174 8.45 10.27 16.41
C LEU A 174 9.69 9.54 16.95
N PRO A 175 9.65 8.96 18.18
CA PRO A 175 10.80 8.25 18.77
C PRO A 175 11.35 7.10 17.89
N PHE A 176 10.47 6.42 17.15
CA PHE A 176 10.86 5.38 16.21
C PHE A 176 11.73 5.93 15.06
N THR A 177 11.42 7.12 14.54
CA THR A 177 12.18 7.76 13.46
C THR A 177 13.61 8.08 13.92
N VAL A 178 13.74 8.59 15.14
CA VAL A 178 15.03 8.92 15.78
C VAL A 178 15.89 7.67 15.91
N THR A 179 15.31 6.60 16.48
CA THR A 179 15.98 5.31 16.64
C THR A 179 16.42 4.74 15.29
N ARG A 180 15.54 4.83 14.28
CA ARG A 180 15.85 4.37 12.92
C ARG A 180 17.03 5.13 12.30
N HIS A 181 17.12 6.45 12.49
CA HIS A 181 18.25 7.22 11.96
C HIS A 181 19.59 6.80 12.58
N ALA A 182 19.62 6.56 13.90
CA ALA A 182 20.82 6.08 14.57
C ALA A 182 21.24 4.69 14.09
N ASP A 183 20.28 3.76 13.98
CA ASP A 183 20.54 2.38 13.55
C ASP A 183 20.99 2.32 12.09
N VAL A 184 20.29 3.02 11.19
CA VAL A 184 20.62 3.04 9.76
C VAL A 184 21.96 3.75 9.52
N LEU A 185 22.32 4.76 10.31
CA LEU A 185 23.65 5.38 10.25
C LEU A 185 24.74 4.35 10.55
N ALA A 186 24.61 3.61 11.64
CA ALA A 186 25.57 2.57 12.01
C ALA A 186 25.69 1.48 10.92
N GLU A 187 24.56 0.97 10.43
CA GLU A 187 24.55 -0.03 9.34
C GLU A 187 25.21 0.50 8.05
N THR A 188 24.98 1.77 7.73
CA THR A 188 25.54 2.40 6.52
C THR A 188 27.05 2.63 6.66
N VAL A 189 27.54 2.98 7.86
CA VAL A 189 28.97 3.04 8.16
C VAL A 189 29.64 1.68 7.90
N GLN A 190 29.05 0.61 8.44
CA GLN A 190 29.59 -0.74 8.23
C GLN A 190 29.59 -1.14 6.74
N LEU A 191 28.55 -0.76 6.00
CA LEU A 191 28.44 -1.01 4.57
C LEU A 191 29.55 -0.30 3.77
N CYS A 192 29.76 1.00 4.03
CA CYS A 192 30.80 1.78 3.37
C CYS A 192 32.21 1.25 3.68
N LEU A 193 32.47 0.82 4.92
CA LEU A 193 33.75 0.20 5.30
C LEU A 193 33.99 -1.13 4.59
N SER A 194 32.96 -1.96 4.48
CA SER A 194 33.09 -3.32 3.93
C SER A 194 33.11 -3.36 2.40
N SER A 195 32.60 -2.31 1.74
CA SER A 195 32.39 -2.27 0.29
C SER A 195 32.90 -0.98 -0.37
N PRO A 196 34.21 -0.67 -0.30
CA PRO A 196 34.77 0.59 -0.80
C PRO A 196 34.61 0.78 -2.33
N SER A 197 34.51 -0.30 -3.09
CA SER A 197 34.30 -0.27 -4.54
C SER A 197 32.84 -0.25 -4.97
N ALA A 198 31.89 -0.35 -4.03
CA ALA A 198 30.46 -0.29 -4.36
C ALA A 198 30.06 1.12 -4.76
N SER A 199 29.08 1.25 -5.68
CA SER A 199 28.53 2.55 -6.04
C SER A 199 27.69 3.13 -4.90
N ILE A 200 27.55 4.46 -4.83
CA ILE A 200 26.60 5.10 -3.90
C ILE A 200 25.17 4.58 -4.16
N SER A 201 24.80 4.33 -5.41
CA SER A 201 23.50 3.76 -5.78
C SER A 201 23.26 2.37 -5.18
N ASP A 202 24.29 1.53 -5.10
CA ASP A 202 24.17 0.22 -4.44
C ASP A 202 24.02 0.39 -2.93
N CYS A 203 24.66 1.40 -2.35
CA CYS A 203 24.52 1.76 -0.96
C CYS A 203 23.15 2.37 -0.62
N LEU A 204 22.35 2.80 -1.60
CA LEU A 204 21.00 3.33 -1.35
C LEU A 204 19.92 2.24 -1.24
N ARG A 205 20.23 0.97 -1.56
CA ARG A 205 19.28 -0.13 -1.45
C ARG A 205 18.81 -0.33 0.01
N PRO A 206 17.61 -0.90 0.23
CA PRO A 206 17.14 -1.26 1.57
C PRO A 206 18.17 -2.12 2.30
N THR A 207 18.38 -1.85 3.59
CA THR A 207 19.27 -2.68 4.42
C THR A 207 18.65 -4.06 4.66
N ALA A 208 19.44 -4.99 5.22
CA ALA A 208 18.90 -6.30 5.61
C ALA A 208 17.72 -6.17 6.59
N ARG A 209 17.82 -5.21 7.52
CA ARG A 209 16.74 -4.91 8.46
C ARG A 209 15.52 -4.32 7.78
N ASP A 210 15.70 -3.39 6.83
CA ASP A 210 14.57 -2.88 6.05
C ASP A 210 13.85 -4.00 5.29
N LEU A 211 14.60 -4.96 4.72
CA LEU A 211 14.03 -6.12 4.04
C LEU A 211 13.31 -7.05 5.02
N ASP A 212 13.89 -7.32 6.20
CA ASP A 212 13.24 -8.12 7.24
C ASP A 212 11.91 -7.50 7.68
N ASP A 213 11.87 -6.18 7.88
CA ASP A 213 10.64 -5.45 8.19
C ASP A 213 9.61 -5.58 7.04
N ILE A 214 10.03 -5.34 5.79
CA ILE A 214 9.16 -5.50 4.61
C ILE A 214 8.60 -6.92 4.50
N TRP A 215 9.44 -7.94 4.68
CA TRP A 215 9.03 -9.34 4.65
C TRP A 215 8.12 -9.68 5.82
N SER A 216 8.34 -9.09 7.01
CA SER A 216 7.46 -9.26 8.16
C SER A 216 6.06 -8.73 7.89
N TRP A 217 5.94 -7.57 7.21
CA TRP A 217 4.64 -6.98 6.84
C TRP A 217 3.90 -7.80 5.79
N ASN A 218 4.63 -8.51 4.93
CA ASN A 218 4.07 -9.35 3.86
C ASN A 218 4.06 -10.85 4.20
N ARG A 219 4.25 -11.21 5.47
CA ARG A 219 4.37 -12.61 5.91
C ARG A 219 3.06 -13.39 5.73
N GLU A 220 1.93 -12.75 6.02
CA GLU A 220 0.62 -13.37 5.89
C GLU A 220 0.05 -13.11 4.50
N LEU A 221 -0.04 -14.17 3.70
CA LEU A 221 -0.69 -14.09 2.40
C LEU A 221 -2.21 -14.23 2.56
N PRO A 222 -3.03 -13.39 1.90
CA PRO A 222 -4.47 -13.53 1.92
C PRO A 222 -4.91 -14.90 1.39
N PRO A 223 -5.96 -15.51 1.98
CA PRO A 223 -6.52 -16.75 1.45
C PRO A 223 -7.08 -16.52 0.04
N THR A 224 -7.00 -17.56 -0.80
CA THR A 224 -7.71 -17.59 -2.08
C THR A 224 -8.98 -18.44 -1.93
N TYR A 225 -10.11 -17.94 -2.43
CA TYR A 225 -11.38 -18.67 -2.41
C TYR A 225 -11.77 -19.18 -3.80
N ASP A 226 -12.20 -20.44 -3.87
CA ASP A 226 -12.58 -21.16 -5.09
C ASP A 226 -14.11 -21.19 -5.31
N PHE A 227 -14.80 -20.08 -5.05
CA PHE A 227 -16.24 -19.93 -5.28
C PHE A 227 -16.58 -18.54 -5.83
N CYS A 228 -17.75 -18.43 -6.45
CA CYS A 228 -18.27 -17.18 -6.96
C CYS A 228 -19.05 -16.40 -5.89
N MET A 229 -18.96 -15.07 -5.94
CA MET A 229 -19.63 -14.20 -4.95
C MET A 229 -21.16 -14.40 -4.89
N HIS A 230 -21.80 -14.70 -6.03
CA HIS A 230 -23.24 -14.96 -6.06
C HIS A 230 -23.62 -16.30 -5.38
N GLU A 231 -22.71 -17.26 -5.29
CA GLU A 231 -22.93 -18.54 -4.59
C GLU A 231 -23.01 -18.31 -3.09
N MET A 232 -22.08 -17.52 -2.52
CA MET A 232 -22.11 -17.13 -1.10
C MET A 232 -23.42 -16.42 -0.72
N ILE A 233 -23.94 -15.56 -1.60
CA ILE A 233 -25.22 -14.87 -1.40
C ILE A 233 -26.40 -15.85 -1.51
N SER A 234 -26.33 -16.82 -2.42
CA SER A 234 -27.35 -17.86 -2.57
C SER A 234 -27.40 -18.77 -1.34
N GLU A 235 -26.24 -19.13 -0.77
CA GLU A 235 -26.15 -19.88 0.49
C GLU A 235 -26.75 -19.08 1.65
N ARG A 236 -26.47 -17.78 1.73
CA ARG A 236 -27.09 -16.89 2.73
C ARG A 236 -28.61 -16.87 2.59
N ALA A 237 -29.13 -16.81 1.36
CA ALA A 237 -30.56 -16.81 1.11
C ALA A 237 -31.25 -18.12 1.50
N GLN A 238 -30.57 -19.25 1.39
CA GLN A 238 -31.06 -20.53 1.90
C GLN A 238 -31.04 -20.59 3.44
N ALA A 239 -30.00 -20.03 4.06
CA ALA A 239 -29.84 -20.04 5.51
C ALA A 239 -30.80 -19.09 6.25
N THR A 240 -31.07 -17.91 5.69
CA THR A 240 -31.93 -16.88 6.32
C THR A 240 -32.93 -16.27 5.32
N PRO A 241 -33.89 -17.07 4.80
CA PRO A 241 -34.73 -16.68 3.65
C PRO A 241 -35.64 -15.49 3.91
N ASP A 242 -36.21 -15.37 5.11
CA ASP A 242 -37.22 -14.36 5.46
C ASP A 242 -36.60 -13.05 5.97
N LYS A 243 -35.29 -13.01 6.17
CA LYS A 243 -34.61 -11.82 6.68
C LYS A 243 -34.52 -10.76 5.59
N GLU A 244 -34.84 -9.51 5.94
CA GLU A 244 -34.65 -8.36 5.05
C GLU A 244 -33.16 -8.19 4.72
N ALA A 245 -32.86 -8.16 3.42
CA ALA A 245 -31.51 -7.97 2.89
C ALA A 245 -31.35 -6.58 2.24
N ILE A 246 -32.43 -6.04 1.67
CA ILE A 246 -32.46 -4.70 1.07
C ILE A 246 -33.63 -3.92 1.67
N CYS A 247 -33.35 -2.69 2.10
CA CYS A 247 -34.33 -1.69 2.50
C CYS A 247 -34.08 -0.44 1.64
N SER A 248 -34.92 -0.21 0.64
CA SER A 248 -34.80 0.91 -0.30
C SER A 248 -36.04 1.79 -0.29
N TRP A 249 -35.92 3.00 -0.83
CA TRP A 249 -37.02 3.94 -1.00
C TRP A 249 -38.12 3.39 -1.91
N ASP A 250 -37.74 2.56 -2.88
CA ASP A 250 -38.66 1.92 -3.82
C ASP A 250 -39.17 0.58 -3.30
N GLY A 251 -38.82 0.17 -2.07
CA GLY A 251 -39.33 -0.96 -1.30
C GLY A 251 -38.25 -1.90 -0.74
N SER A 252 -38.66 -2.91 0.02
CA SER A 252 -37.76 -3.87 0.66
C SER A 252 -37.73 -5.22 -0.07
N LEU A 253 -36.64 -5.97 0.09
CA LEU A 253 -36.50 -7.36 -0.36
C LEU A 253 -35.81 -8.21 0.72
N THR A 254 -36.33 -9.42 0.91
CA THR A 254 -35.69 -10.47 1.72
C THR A 254 -34.59 -11.18 0.93
N TYR A 255 -33.72 -11.93 1.63
CA TYR A 255 -32.70 -12.73 0.94
C TYR A 255 -33.30 -13.72 -0.07
N SER A 256 -34.39 -14.41 0.30
CA SER A 256 -35.06 -15.36 -0.62
C SER A 256 -35.61 -14.68 -1.86
N GLN A 257 -36.16 -13.48 -1.73
CA GLN A 257 -36.67 -12.70 -2.87
C GLN A 257 -35.54 -12.27 -3.79
N ILE A 258 -34.42 -11.75 -3.26
CA ILE A 258 -33.27 -11.36 -4.07
C ILE A 258 -32.73 -12.55 -4.84
N ASP A 259 -32.60 -13.71 -4.19
CA ASP A 259 -32.11 -14.92 -4.81
C ASP A 259 -33.03 -15.40 -5.95
N ASN A 260 -34.33 -15.48 -5.69
CA ASN A 260 -35.33 -15.91 -6.68
C ASN A 260 -35.44 -14.93 -7.86
N TYR A 261 -35.49 -13.63 -7.58
CA TYR A 261 -35.60 -12.60 -8.62
C TYR A 261 -34.34 -12.56 -9.48
N SER A 262 -33.15 -12.61 -8.87
CA SER A 262 -31.90 -12.63 -9.62
C SER A 262 -31.76 -13.90 -10.47
N THR A 263 -32.17 -15.07 -9.96
CA THR A 263 -32.21 -16.32 -10.73
C THR A 263 -33.16 -16.22 -11.93
N THR A 264 -34.35 -15.63 -11.74
CA THR A 264 -35.32 -15.45 -12.83
C THR A 264 -34.75 -14.57 -13.95
N ILE A 265 -34.12 -13.44 -13.59
CA ILE A 265 -33.48 -12.56 -14.58
C ILE A 265 -32.26 -13.22 -15.23
N ALA A 266 -31.49 -14.04 -14.51
CA ALA A 266 -30.38 -14.80 -15.08
C ALA A 266 -30.84 -15.76 -16.19
N HIS A 267 -32.01 -16.41 -16.03
CA HIS A 267 -32.61 -17.18 -17.10
C HIS A 267 -33.05 -16.31 -18.29
N SER A 268 -33.63 -15.14 -18.04
CA SER A 268 -33.97 -14.18 -19.11
C SER A 268 -32.74 -13.72 -19.89
N LEU A 269 -31.60 -13.49 -19.21
CA LEU A 269 -30.32 -13.17 -19.84
C LEU A 269 -29.84 -14.31 -20.74
N LYS A 270 -29.86 -15.56 -20.24
CA LYS A 270 -29.51 -16.74 -21.05
C LYS A 270 -30.44 -16.89 -22.26
N ALA A 271 -31.75 -16.68 -22.09
CA ALA A 271 -32.72 -16.74 -23.18
C ALA A 271 -32.52 -15.62 -24.21
N ALA A 272 -32.03 -14.46 -23.78
CA ALA A 272 -31.60 -13.35 -24.64
C ALA A 272 -30.24 -13.62 -25.33
N GLY A 273 -29.62 -14.77 -25.10
CA GLY A 273 -28.39 -15.20 -25.76
C GLY A 273 -27.09 -14.86 -25.04
N VAL A 274 -27.15 -14.29 -23.82
CA VAL A 274 -25.96 -13.96 -23.03
C VAL A 274 -25.16 -15.21 -22.70
N GLN A 275 -23.88 -15.21 -23.08
CA GLN A 275 -22.94 -16.29 -22.83
C GLN A 275 -22.00 -15.96 -21.67
N PRO A 276 -21.36 -16.97 -21.07
CA PRO A 276 -20.23 -16.72 -20.17
C PRO A 276 -19.20 -15.82 -20.85
N HIS A 277 -18.59 -14.92 -20.08
CA HIS A 277 -17.63 -13.89 -20.54
C HIS A 277 -18.21 -12.70 -21.33
N ASP A 278 -19.50 -12.69 -21.67
CA ASP A 278 -20.13 -11.46 -22.18
C ASP A 278 -20.14 -10.39 -21.08
N VAL A 279 -19.99 -9.13 -21.48
CA VAL A 279 -20.17 -7.99 -20.58
C VAL A 279 -21.59 -7.45 -20.74
N VAL A 280 -22.34 -7.40 -19.63
CA VAL A 280 -23.70 -6.87 -19.57
C VAL A 280 -23.69 -5.58 -18.77
N PRO A 281 -23.78 -4.41 -19.42
CA PRO A 281 -24.01 -3.16 -18.71
C PRO A 281 -25.34 -3.17 -17.94
N ALA A 282 -25.34 -2.51 -16.79
CA ALA A 282 -26.52 -2.30 -15.97
C ALA A 282 -26.68 -0.81 -15.67
N CYS A 283 -27.68 -0.17 -16.28
CA CYS A 283 -27.99 1.25 -16.11
C CYS A 283 -29.15 1.45 -15.14
N PHE A 284 -28.84 1.82 -13.90
CA PHE A 284 -29.81 1.92 -12.81
C PHE A 284 -29.54 3.17 -11.96
N GLU A 285 -30.57 3.79 -11.40
CA GLU A 285 -30.42 4.59 -10.18
C GLU A 285 -30.08 3.70 -8.97
N LYS A 286 -29.83 4.29 -7.79
CA LYS A 286 -29.76 3.50 -6.55
C LYS A 286 -31.18 3.03 -6.20
N SER A 287 -31.45 1.73 -6.36
CA SER A 287 -32.74 1.10 -6.09
C SER A 287 -32.56 -0.36 -5.67
N ARG A 288 -33.62 -1.00 -5.17
CA ARG A 288 -33.55 -2.43 -4.81
C ARG A 288 -33.26 -3.33 -6.02
N TRP A 289 -33.58 -2.87 -7.23
CA TRP A 289 -33.38 -3.64 -8.46
C TRP A 289 -31.93 -3.71 -8.91
N THR A 290 -31.06 -2.76 -8.52
CA THR A 290 -29.64 -2.79 -8.86
C THR A 290 -28.96 -4.07 -8.40
N ILE A 291 -29.22 -4.48 -7.16
CA ILE A 291 -28.61 -5.67 -6.57
C ILE A 291 -29.13 -6.93 -7.25
N VAL A 292 -30.43 -6.97 -7.56
CA VAL A 292 -31.05 -8.05 -8.35
C VAL A 292 -30.38 -8.17 -9.72
N ALA A 293 -30.14 -7.04 -10.42
CA ALA A 293 -29.48 -7.00 -11.72
C ALA A 293 -28.04 -7.52 -11.66
N VAL A 294 -27.25 -7.03 -10.69
CA VAL A 294 -25.86 -7.43 -10.48
C VAL A 294 -25.76 -8.94 -10.25
N LEU A 295 -26.58 -9.49 -9.35
CA LEU A 295 -26.59 -10.92 -9.06
C LEU A 295 -27.08 -11.75 -10.24
N ALA A 296 -28.07 -11.26 -11.00
CA ALA A 296 -28.55 -11.95 -12.19
C ALA A 296 -27.46 -12.09 -13.27
N ILE A 297 -26.67 -11.03 -13.49
CA ILE A 297 -25.55 -11.05 -14.45
C ILE A 297 -24.48 -12.05 -14.00
N MET A 298 -24.11 -12.03 -12.72
CA MET A 298 -23.16 -13.00 -12.15
C MET A 298 -23.65 -14.44 -12.30
N LYS A 299 -24.92 -14.72 -11.95
CA LYS A 299 -25.54 -16.04 -12.07
C LYS A 299 -25.65 -16.51 -13.52
N ALA A 300 -25.75 -15.60 -14.48
CA ALA A 300 -25.67 -15.92 -15.90
C ALA A 300 -24.24 -16.25 -16.38
N GLY A 301 -23.22 -16.08 -15.52
CA GLY A 301 -21.80 -16.26 -15.84
C GLY A 301 -21.20 -15.09 -16.62
N ALA A 302 -21.90 -13.97 -16.68
CA ALA A 302 -21.49 -12.77 -17.40
C ALA A 302 -20.85 -11.75 -16.44
N THR A 303 -20.13 -10.79 -17.02
CA THR A 303 -19.46 -9.72 -16.30
C THR A 303 -20.36 -8.48 -16.28
N PHE A 304 -20.62 -7.90 -15.11
CA PHE A 304 -21.44 -6.69 -15.05
C PHE A 304 -20.58 -5.42 -15.15
N ALA A 305 -21.15 -4.37 -15.74
CA ALA A 305 -20.60 -3.02 -15.69
C ALA A 305 -21.71 -2.07 -15.24
N LEU A 306 -21.63 -1.55 -14.01
CA LEU A 306 -22.62 -0.59 -13.52
C LEU A 306 -22.42 0.76 -14.21
N MET A 307 -23.50 1.30 -14.76
CA MET A 307 -23.54 2.57 -15.45
C MET A 307 -24.39 3.55 -14.66
N ASP A 308 -23.74 4.61 -14.19
CA ASP A 308 -24.39 5.69 -13.44
C ASP A 308 -25.16 6.61 -14.43
N PRO A 309 -26.50 6.69 -14.33
CA PRO A 309 -27.31 7.48 -15.25
C PRO A 309 -27.04 8.99 -15.15
N THR A 310 -26.34 9.47 -14.11
CA THR A 310 -25.95 10.89 -14.00
C THR A 310 -24.75 11.25 -14.89
N LEU A 311 -24.07 10.27 -15.48
CA LEU A 311 -22.95 10.51 -16.37
C LEU A 311 -23.43 10.98 -17.76
N PRO A 312 -22.60 11.78 -18.48
CA PRO A 312 -22.94 12.18 -19.85
C PRO A 312 -23.18 10.98 -20.76
N LEU A 313 -24.23 11.04 -21.59
CA LEU A 313 -24.60 9.96 -22.51
C LEU A 313 -23.42 9.47 -23.37
N ALA A 314 -22.62 10.39 -23.92
CA ALA A 314 -21.46 10.05 -24.73
C ALA A 314 -20.43 9.19 -23.96
N ARG A 315 -20.27 9.41 -22.65
CA ARG A 315 -19.40 8.59 -21.80
C ARG A 315 -19.97 7.18 -21.64
N LEU A 316 -21.27 7.06 -21.40
CA LEU A 316 -21.94 5.77 -21.24
C LEU A 316 -21.91 4.95 -22.55
N GLN A 317 -22.13 5.60 -23.71
CA GLN A 317 -22.02 5.00 -25.04
C GLN A 317 -20.59 4.51 -25.32
N ASN A 318 -19.58 5.30 -24.97
CA ASN A 318 -18.18 4.90 -25.10
C ASN A 318 -17.86 3.67 -24.24
N MET A 319 -18.35 3.62 -22.99
CA MET A 319 -18.19 2.46 -22.11
C MET A 319 -18.85 1.21 -22.71
N ALA A 320 -20.10 1.32 -23.17
CA ALA A 320 -20.83 0.21 -23.80
C ALA A 320 -20.11 -0.31 -25.06
N THR A 321 -19.59 0.59 -25.89
CA THR A 321 -18.82 0.27 -27.09
C THR A 321 -17.51 -0.42 -26.73
N GLN A 322 -16.79 0.08 -25.73
CA GLN A 322 -15.48 -0.44 -25.32
C GLN A 322 -15.56 -1.87 -24.80
N VAL A 323 -16.66 -2.25 -24.15
CA VAL A 323 -16.89 -3.62 -23.67
C VAL A 323 -17.60 -4.53 -24.67
N GLY A 324 -17.93 -4.02 -25.86
CA GLY A 324 -18.65 -4.77 -26.88
C GLY A 324 -20.03 -5.23 -26.42
N ALA A 325 -20.74 -4.41 -25.65
CA ALA A 325 -22.03 -4.76 -25.08
C ALA A 325 -23.05 -5.09 -26.17
N LYS A 326 -23.80 -6.19 -25.99
CA LYS A 326 -24.92 -6.60 -26.87
C LYS A 326 -26.26 -6.61 -26.15
N THR A 327 -26.22 -6.71 -24.82
CA THR A 327 -27.37 -6.78 -23.94
C THR A 327 -27.16 -5.82 -22.79
N MET A 328 -28.20 -5.09 -22.39
CA MET A 328 -28.17 -4.16 -21.27
C MET A 328 -29.36 -4.41 -20.34
N LEU A 329 -29.11 -4.37 -19.04
CA LEU A 329 -30.15 -4.31 -18.02
C LEU A 329 -30.42 -2.86 -17.63
N SER A 330 -31.67 -2.53 -17.35
CA SER A 330 -32.04 -1.22 -16.82
C SER A 330 -33.22 -1.27 -15.87
N SER A 331 -33.32 -0.27 -14.99
CA SER A 331 -34.55 -0.03 -14.24
C SER A 331 -35.62 0.50 -15.19
N ARG A 332 -36.89 0.47 -14.76
CA ARG A 332 -37.97 1.13 -15.51
C ARG A 332 -37.68 2.60 -15.78
N ALA A 333 -37.11 3.31 -14.80
CA ALA A 333 -36.80 4.73 -14.91
C ALA A 333 -35.67 5.02 -15.92
N GLN A 334 -34.71 4.11 -16.08
CA GLN A 334 -33.58 4.29 -17.01
C GLN A 334 -33.78 3.58 -18.36
N HIS A 335 -34.97 3.08 -18.68
CA HIS A 335 -35.21 2.35 -19.92
C HIS A 335 -34.87 3.18 -21.16
N GLU A 336 -35.37 4.41 -21.26
CA GLU A 336 -35.12 5.30 -22.41
C GLU A 336 -33.64 5.68 -22.54
N LEU A 337 -32.97 5.93 -21.41
CA LEU A 337 -31.53 6.19 -21.38
C LEU A 337 -30.76 4.94 -21.84
N SER A 338 -31.13 3.76 -21.38
CA SER A 338 -30.50 2.50 -21.78
C SER A 338 -30.59 2.26 -23.29
N ALA A 339 -31.75 2.54 -23.90
CA ALA A 339 -31.94 2.50 -25.35
C ALA A 339 -31.08 3.53 -26.08
N SER A 340 -30.82 4.69 -25.47
CA SER A 340 -29.91 5.70 -26.02
C SER A 340 -28.44 5.31 -25.91
N ILE A 341 -28.06 4.56 -24.87
CA ILE A 341 -26.68 4.08 -24.67
C ILE A 341 -26.34 2.96 -25.65
N LEU A 342 -27.28 2.05 -25.89
CA LEU A 342 -27.08 0.87 -26.75
C LEU A 342 -28.24 0.70 -27.75
N PRO A 343 -28.37 1.52 -28.81
CA PRO A 343 -29.55 1.55 -29.67
C PRO A 343 -29.88 0.24 -30.40
N ASP A 344 -28.86 -0.53 -30.78
CA ASP A 344 -29.01 -1.78 -31.54
C ASP A 344 -28.96 -3.04 -30.63
N GLY A 345 -29.02 -2.85 -29.30
CA GLY A 345 -28.86 -3.92 -28.32
C GLY A 345 -30.18 -4.57 -27.88
N THR A 346 -30.04 -5.67 -27.16
CA THR A 346 -31.16 -6.26 -26.41
C THR A 346 -31.30 -5.56 -25.06
N HIS A 347 -32.48 -5.07 -24.74
CA HIS A 347 -32.76 -4.40 -23.46
C HIS A 347 -33.71 -5.25 -22.61
N LEU A 348 -33.32 -5.52 -21.36
CA LEU A 348 -34.20 -6.14 -20.38
C LEU A 348 -34.43 -5.16 -19.22
N THR A 349 -35.68 -4.77 -19.03
CA THR A 349 -36.10 -3.89 -17.95
C THR A 349 -36.46 -4.71 -16.71
N ILE A 350 -35.90 -4.35 -15.56
CA ILE A 350 -36.26 -4.92 -14.26
C ILE A 350 -37.20 -3.97 -13.54
N GLU A 351 -38.41 -4.45 -13.24
CA GLU A 351 -39.41 -3.77 -12.45
C GLU A 351 -40.27 -4.77 -11.68
N GLU A 352 -41.09 -4.30 -10.76
CA GLU A 352 -41.98 -5.17 -9.96
C GLU A 352 -42.86 -6.07 -10.86
N ALA A 353 -43.38 -5.51 -11.96
CA ALA A 353 -44.21 -6.24 -12.92
C ALA A 353 -43.47 -7.41 -13.61
N THR A 354 -42.14 -7.37 -13.69
CA THR A 354 -41.31 -8.46 -14.22
C THR A 354 -41.51 -9.75 -13.42
N PHE A 355 -41.88 -9.65 -12.14
CA PHE A 355 -42.05 -10.77 -11.22
C PHE A 355 -43.52 -11.07 -10.89
N ALA A 356 -44.47 -10.37 -11.51
CA ALA A 356 -45.91 -10.56 -11.23
C ALA A 356 -46.38 -12.01 -11.46
N PHE A 357 -45.73 -12.74 -12.36
CA PHE A 357 -46.03 -14.16 -12.65
C PHE A 357 -45.20 -15.15 -11.83
N ALA A 358 -44.13 -14.68 -11.17
CA ALA A 358 -43.25 -15.52 -10.34
C ALA A 358 -43.92 -15.97 -9.02
N SER A 359 -45.03 -15.34 -8.63
CA SER A 359 -45.82 -15.68 -7.44
C SER A 359 -46.77 -16.88 -7.64
N THR A 360 -46.70 -17.58 -8.78
CA THR A 360 -47.51 -18.79 -9.01
C THR A 360 -46.79 -20.04 -8.45
N PRO A 361 -47.46 -20.92 -7.69
CA PRO A 361 -46.84 -22.09 -7.06
C PRO A 361 -46.24 -23.12 -8.05
N SER A 362 -46.43 -22.92 -9.36
CA SER A 362 -45.80 -23.68 -10.45
C SER A 362 -44.40 -23.20 -10.82
N HIS A 363 -43.86 -22.14 -10.21
CA HIS A 363 -42.48 -21.66 -10.45
C HIS A 363 -41.39 -22.54 -9.81
N ASN A 364 -41.79 -23.66 -9.20
CA ASN A 364 -40.88 -24.70 -8.76
C ASN A 364 -40.25 -25.36 -9.97
N SER A 365 -38.91 -25.26 -10.06
CA SER A 365 -37.98 -25.90 -11.01
C SER A 365 -37.74 -25.18 -12.35
N LEU A 366 -37.36 -23.90 -12.29
CA LEU A 366 -36.38 -23.42 -13.27
C LEU A 366 -35.16 -24.37 -13.23
N PRO A 367 -34.64 -24.81 -14.40
CA PRO A 367 -33.50 -25.71 -14.42
C PRO A 367 -32.29 -25.05 -13.76
N PRO A 368 -31.39 -25.80 -13.11
CA PRO A 368 -30.18 -25.24 -12.52
C PRO A 368 -29.39 -24.47 -13.58
N LEU A 369 -28.92 -23.27 -13.23
CA LEU A 369 -27.99 -22.54 -14.08
C LEU A 369 -26.65 -23.30 -14.14
N PRO A 370 -25.91 -23.24 -15.27
CA PRO A 370 -24.58 -23.81 -15.36
C PRO A 370 -23.66 -23.21 -14.29
N PRO A 371 -22.75 -24.00 -13.69
CA PRO A 371 -21.78 -23.48 -12.74
C PRO A 371 -20.88 -22.43 -13.42
N VAL A 372 -20.48 -21.42 -12.64
CA VAL A 372 -19.59 -20.35 -13.10
C VAL A 372 -18.20 -20.62 -12.53
N ASP A 373 -17.17 -20.60 -13.39
CA ASP A 373 -15.78 -20.72 -12.92
C ASP A 373 -15.42 -19.46 -12.11
N PRO A 374 -14.89 -19.56 -10.87
CA PRO A 374 -14.42 -18.42 -10.10
C PRO A 374 -13.35 -17.57 -10.81
N ALA A 375 -12.64 -18.10 -11.81
CA ALA A 375 -11.74 -17.32 -12.65
C ALA A 375 -12.46 -16.37 -13.63
N THR A 376 -13.77 -16.54 -13.83
CA THR A 376 -14.59 -15.67 -14.69
C THR A 376 -14.61 -14.23 -14.16
N LEU A 377 -14.54 -13.28 -15.09
CA LEU A 377 -14.66 -11.85 -14.79
C LEU A 377 -16.04 -11.56 -14.17
N MET A 378 -16.04 -10.95 -13.00
CA MET A 378 -17.23 -10.59 -12.23
C MET A 378 -17.71 -9.19 -12.61
N TYR A 379 -16.80 -8.19 -12.60
CA TYR A 379 -17.15 -6.83 -12.97
C TYR A 379 -16.08 -6.07 -13.72
N ILE A 380 -16.51 -4.96 -14.34
CA ILE A 380 -15.65 -3.91 -14.89
C ILE A 380 -16.04 -2.56 -14.30
N ILE A 381 -15.03 -1.82 -13.79
CA ILE A 381 -15.19 -0.43 -13.34
C ILE A 381 -14.41 0.51 -14.23
N PHE A 382 -15.00 1.68 -14.49
CA PHE A 382 -14.40 2.76 -15.28
C PHE A 382 -14.08 3.95 -14.38
N PRO A 383 -12.87 3.99 -13.77
CA PRO A 383 -12.47 5.09 -12.89
C PRO A 383 -12.44 6.42 -13.66
N SER A 384 -12.53 7.57 -12.99
CA SER A 384 -12.39 8.85 -13.70
C SER A 384 -10.99 8.98 -14.29
N ALA A 385 -10.85 8.93 -15.62
CA ALA A 385 -9.57 9.20 -16.26
C ALA A 385 -9.36 10.71 -16.48
N THR A 386 -8.10 11.13 -16.40
CA THR A 386 -7.61 12.43 -16.90
C THR A 386 -7.50 12.45 -18.43
N THR A 387 -7.52 11.29 -19.08
CA THR A 387 -7.46 11.12 -20.54
C THR A 387 -8.84 10.96 -21.17
N ALA A 388 -8.98 11.32 -22.45
CA ALA A 388 -10.25 11.31 -23.19
C ALA A 388 -10.94 9.94 -23.26
N THR A 389 -10.21 8.84 -23.11
CA THR A 389 -10.75 7.47 -23.00
C THR A 389 -10.22 6.79 -21.75
N THR A 390 -11.15 6.38 -20.88
CA THR A 390 -10.85 5.61 -19.65
C THR A 390 -10.68 4.13 -20.00
N LYS A 391 -9.74 3.43 -19.36
CA LYS A 391 -9.63 1.97 -19.46
C LYS A 391 -10.45 1.31 -18.35
N GLY A 392 -11.18 0.25 -18.68
CA GLY A 392 -11.91 -0.55 -17.68
C GLY A 392 -10.97 -1.41 -16.85
N VAL A 393 -11.15 -1.41 -15.53
CA VAL A 393 -10.49 -2.32 -14.60
C VAL A 393 -11.35 -3.57 -14.45
N THR A 394 -10.78 -4.73 -14.75
CA THR A 394 -11.48 -6.02 -14.74
C THR A 394 -11.14 -6.80 -13.48
N ILE A 395 -12.15 -7.37 -12.82
CA ILE A 395 -11.97 -8.16 -11.60
C ILE A 395 -12.77 -9.45 -11.70
N SER A 396 -12.11 -10.59 -11.47
CA SER A 396 -12.77 -11.91 -11.42
C SER A 396 -13.44 -12.19 -10.09
N HIS A 397 -14.31 -13.19 -10.07
CA HIS A 397 -14.93 -13.66 -8.82
C HIS A 397 -13.87 -14.04 -7.78
N ARG A 398 -12.88 -14.85 -8.15
CA ARG A 398 -11.76 -15.27 -7.30
C ARG A 398 -10.98 -14.08 -6.76
N THR A 399 -10.62 -13.11 -7.62
CA THR A 399 -9.87 -11.92 -7.19
C THR A 399 -10.69 -11.09 -6.20
N TYR A 400 -11.99 -10.92 -6.47
CA TYR A 400 -12.87 -10.19 -5.57
C TYR A 400 -13.01 -10.90 -4.23
N THR A 401 -13.43 -12.17 -4.19
CA THR A 401 -13.67 -12.90 -2.94
C THR A 401 -12.42 -13.01 -2.07
N SER A 402 -11.26 -13.27 -2.68
CA SER A 402 -9.96 -13.36 -1.98
C SER A 402 -9.55 -12.06 -1.29
N SER A 403 -10.00 -10.90 -1.78
CA SER A 403 -9.74 -9.61 -1.13
C SER A 403 -10.89 -9.12 -0.26
N ALA A 404 -12.14 -9.40 -0.66
CA ALA A 404 -13.34 -8.84 -0.05
C ALA A 404 -13.69 -9.51 1.28
N ILE A 405 -13.53 -10.83 1.39
CA ILE A 405 -13.88 -11.56 2.62
C ILE A 405 -12.95 -11.18 3.79
N PRO A 406 -11.59 -11.20 3.64
CA PRO A 406 -10.71 -10.76 4.72
C PRO A 406 -10.92 -9.28 5.08
N ARG A 407 -11.17 -8.44 4.07
CA ARG A 407 -11.47 -7.02 4.26
C ARG A 407 -12.77 -6.79 5.03
N ALA A 408 -13.83 -7.53 4.72
CA ALA A 408 -15.10 -7.47 5.45
C ALA A 408 -14.89 -7.82 6.93
N ALA A 409 -14.10 -8.86 7.21
CA ALA A 409 -13.74 -9.24 8.58
C ALA A 409 -12.92 -8.16 9.30
N ALA A 410 -11.92 -7.58 8.63
CA ALA A 410 -11.06 -6.53 9.20
C ALA A 410 -11.83 -5.22 9.49
N VAL A 411 -12.80 -4.87 8.63
CA VAL A 411 -13.68 -3.69 8.84
C VAL A 411 -14.74 -3.96 9.91
N GLY A 412 -15.02 -5.24 10.23
CA GLY A 412 -15.97 -5.64 11.27
C GLY A 412 -17.40 -5.81 10.77
N TYR A 413 -17.60 -6.22 9.51
CA TYR A 413 -18.92 -6.59 9.00
C TYR A 413 -19.51 -7.73 9.81
N THR A 414 -20.75 -7.57 10.28
CA THR A 414 -21.50 -8.61 10.99
C THR A 414 -22.94 -8.67 10.49
N ALA A 415 -23.62 -9.79 10.75
CA ALA A 415 -25.00 -10.01 10.34
C ALA A 415 -26.02 -9.03 10.95
N THR A 416 -25.65 -8.23 11.96
CA THR A 416 -26.55 -7.23 12.58
C THR A 416 -26.37 -5.83 12.01
N TRP A 417 -25.36 -5.61 11.18
CA TRP A 417 -25.04 -4.29 10.64
C TRP A 417 -25.89 -3.97 9.41
N ARG A 418 -26.07 -2.68 9.17
CA ARG A 418 -26.72 -2.13 7.98
C ARG A 418 -25.75 -1.15 7.33
N VAL A 419 -25.57 -1.25 6.03
CA VAL A 419 -24.71 -0.36 5.26
C VAL A 419 -25.58 0.55 4.40
N LEU A 420 -25.26 1.84 4.38
CA LEU A 420 -25.88 2.80 3.49
C LEU A 420 -25.16 2.78 2.14
N ASP A 421 -25.87 2.36 1.09
CA ASP A 421 -25.32 2.39 -0.27
C ASP A 421 -25.47 3.78 -0.92
N PHE A 422 -24.44 4.62 -0.76
CA PHE A 422 -24.41 5.97 -1.34
C PHE A 422 -23.29 6.17 -2.38
N ALA A 423 -22.31 5.28 -2.44
CA ALA A 423 -21.13 5.44 -3.29
C ALA A 423 -21.51 5.37 -4.78
N SER A 424 -20.95 6.28 -5.60
CA SER A 424 -21.16 6.24 -7.06
C SER A 424 -20.59 4.95 -7.65
N TYR A 425 -21.26 4.44 -8.70
CA TYR A 425 -20.82 3.25 -9.42
C TYR A 425 -19.48 3.41 -10.14
N ALA A 426 -18.95 4.63 -10.24
CA ALA A 426 -17.60 4.87 -10.73
C ALA A 426 -16.50 4.36 -9.78
N PHE A 427 -16.85 3.99 -8.54
CA PHE A 427 -15.93 3.53 -7.51
C PHE A 427 -16.28 2.12 -7.03
N ASP A 428 -15.25 1.32 -6.78
CA ASP A 428 -15.33 -0.07 -6.27
C ASP A 428 -15.98 -0.17 -4.89
N VAL A 429 -15.91 0.87 -4.07
CA VAL A 429 -16.65 0.99 -2.80
C VAL A 429 -18.16 0.72 -2.98
N SER A 430 -18.75 1.06 -4.13
CA SER A 430 -20.16 0.73 -4.40
C SER A 430 -20.41 -0.77 -4.54
N ILE A 431 -19.44 -1.52 -5.09
CA ILE A 431 -19.52 -2.97 -5.24
C ILE A 431 -19.40 -3.64 -3.87
N ASP A 432 -18.49 -3.16 -3.03
CA ASP A 432 -18.35 -3.63 -1.66
C ASP A 432 -19.61 -3.39 -0.84
N SER A 433 -20.17 -2.19 -0.91
CA SER A 433 -21.43 -1.83 -0.26
C SER A 433 -22.57 -2.78 -0.66
N ILE A 434 -22.68 -3.11 -1.94
CA ILE A 434 -23.71 -4.02 -2.46
C ILE A 434 -23.45 -5.48 -2.02
N LEU A 435 -22.25 -6.01 -2.25
CA LEU A 435 -22.00 -7.45 -2.16
C LEU A 435 -21.63 -7.92 -0.76
N LEU A 436 -20.81 -7.17 -0.01
CA LEU A 436 -20.42 -7.56 1.35
C LEU A 436 -21.57 -7.43 2.36
N THR A 437 -22.55 -6.57 2.08
CA THR A 437 -23.75 -6.43 2.92
C THR A 437 -24.76 -7.54 2.65
N THR A 438 -24.73 -8.16 1.46
CA THR A 438 -25.70 -9.17 1.04
C THR A 438 -25.17 -10.61 1.08
N SER A 439 -23.92 -10.82 1.52
CA SER A 439 -23.28 -12.12 1.72
C SER A 439 -23.18 -12.48 3.21
#